data_AF-A0A437MQ03-F1
#
_entry.id   AF-A0A437MQ03-F1
#
_cell.length_a   1.000
_cell.length_b   1.000
_cell.length_c   1.000
_cell.angle_alpha   90.00
_cell.angle_beta   90.00
_cell.angle_gamma   90.00
#
_symmetry.space_group_name_H-M   'P 1'
#
loop_
_entity.id
_entity.type
_entity.pdbx_description
1 polymer ?
#
loop_
_entity_poly.entity_id
_entity_poly.type
_entity_poly.pdbx_seq_one_letter_code
_entity_poly.pdbx_strand_id
1 'polypeptide(L)'
;MGRQYPVYKGLQRPLVFRGFKGKFIYYGVGCLLAGLVTGALVMALVNMYAGVVVLAAIIAGGLIAIAQRQKKGLSDKSRTSAVQVHRVNLTKRGKHVT
;
A
#
# COMPACT_ATOMS: atom_id res chain seq x y z
N MET A 1 -23.19 -12.41 32.10
CA MET A 1 -23.08 -11.22 31.24
C MET A 1 -21.63 -10.80 31.15
N GLY A 2 -21.00 -10.84 29.97
CA GLY A 2 -19.60 -10.45 29.78
C GLY A 2 -19.47 -8.94 29.62
N ARG A 3 -18.48 -8.32 30.30
CA ARG A 3 -18.21 -6.87 30.18
C ARG A 3 -17.84 -6.54 28.74
N GLN A 4 -18.63 -5.67 28.10
CA GLN A 4 -18.30 -5.09 26.81
C GLN A 4 -17.45 -3.84 27.04
N TYR A 5 -16.25 -3.83 26.48
CA TYR A 5 -15.39 -2.66 26.45
C TYR A 5 -15.59 -1.92 25.13
N PRO A 6 -15.70 -0.58 25.14
CA PRO A 6 -15.77 0.20 23.91
C PRO A 6 -14.42 0.12 23.18
N VAL A 7 -14.31 -0.80 22.22
CA VAL A 7 -13.14 -0.88 21.34
C VAL A 7 -13.22 0.24 20.32
N TYR A 8 -12.33 1.21 20.44
CA TYR A 8 -12.26 2.33 19.50
C TYR A 8 -11.77 1.85 18.12
N LYS A 9 -12.68 1.79 17.15
CA LYS A 9 -12.38 1.32 15.78
C LYS A 9 -11.71 2.37 14.87
N GLY A 10 -11.44 3.57 15.41
CA GLY A 10 -10.90 4.70 14.67
C GLY A 10 -9.37 4.71 14.48
N LEU A 11 -8.61 4.08 15.39
CA LEU A 11 -7.14 4.18 15.42
C LEU A 11 -6.43 3.26 14.40
N GLN A 12 -7.14 2.31 13.78
CA GLN A 12 -6.57 1.34 12.83
C GLN A 12 -6.96 1.60 11.37
N ARG A 13 -7.54 2.77 11.03
CA ARG A 13 -7.78 3.07 9.61
C ARG A 13 -6.42 3.18 8.90
N PRO A 14 -6.15 2.33 7.89
CA PRO A 14 -4.89 2.41 7.16
C PRO A 14 -4.78 3.81 6.54
N LEU A 15 -3.57 4.37 6.54
CA LEU A 15 -3.30 5.69 6.00
C LEU A 15 -3.71 5.72 4.51
N VAL A 16 -4.79 6.44 4.20
CA VAL A 16 -5.25 6.69 2.83
C VAL A 16 -5.08 8.17 2.56
N PHE A 17 -4.17 8.51 1.65
CA PHE A 17 -3.92 9.89 1.24
C PHE A 17 -4.41 10.08 -0.19
N ARG A 18 -5.47 10.87 -0.38
CA ARG A 18 -6.04 11.22 -1.71
C ARG A 18 -6.24 10.01 -2.63
N GLY A 19 -6.76 8.90 -2.08
CA GLY A 19 -7.00 7.64 -2.82
C GLY A 19 -5.83 6.66 -2.85
N PHE A 20 -4.62 7.09 -2.50
CA PHE A 20 -3.46 6.21 -2.37
C PHE A 20 -3.38 5.58 -0.98
N LYS A 21 -3.23 4.25 -0.94
CA LYS A 21 -3.20 3.47 0.30
C LYS A 21 -1.77 3.15 0.73
N GLY A 22 -1.40 3.49 1.97
CA GLY A 22 -0.18 3.02 2.66
C GLY A 22 1.07 2.95 1.78
N LYS A 23 1.59 1.72 1.56
CA LYS A 23 2.82 1.39 0.80
C LYS A 23 2.93 2.08 -0.57
N PHE A 24 1.81 2.35 -1.23
CA PHE A 24 1.80 2.99 -2.55
C PHE A 24 2.14 4.48 -2.53
N ILE A 25 1.93 5.16 -1.40
CA ILE A 25 2.35 6.55 -1.22
C ILE A 25 3.88 6.65 -1.30
N TYR A 26 4.59 5.69 -0.70
CA TYR A 26 6.05 5.62 -0.75
C TYR A 26 6.57 5.44 -2.19
N TYR A 27 5.96 4.54 -2.97
CA TYR A 27 6.30 4.39 -4.39
C TYR A 27 6.02 5.65 -5.21
N GLY A 28 4.94 6.37 -4.90
CA GLY A 28 4.60 7.64 -5.54
C GLY A 28 5.66 8.71 -5.31
N VAL A 29 6.06 8.91 -4.04
CA VAL A 29 7.14 9.83 -3.67
C VAL A 29 8.46 9.39 -4.32
N GLY A 30 8.75 8.09 -4.33
CA GLY A 30 9.94 7.54 -4.99
C GLY A 30 9.99 7.85 -6.48
N CYS A 31 8.88 7.70 -7.21
CA CYS A 31 8.79 8.09 -8.63
C CYS A 31 8.99 9.59 -8.83
N LEU A 32 8.44 10.44 -7.97
CA LEU A 32 8.63 11.88 -8.07
C LEU A 32 10.10 12.28 -7.87
N LEU A 33 10.76 11.75 -6.84
CA LEU A 33 12.17 12.04 -6.58
C LEU A 33 13.09 11.49 -7.67
N ALA A 34 12.88 10.23 -8.09
CA ALA A 34 13.65 9.62 -9.16
C ALA A 34 13.46 10.34 -10.50
N GLY A 35 12.21 10.72 -10.82
CA GLY A 35 11.87 11.50 -12.00
C GLY A 35 12.55 12.86 -11.99
N LEU A 36 12.53 13.56 -10.86
CA LEU A 36 13.18 14.87 -10.71
C LEU A 36 14.70 14.78 -10.93
N VAL A 37 15.37 13.83 -10.26
CA VAL A 37 16.83 13.66 -10.39
C VAL A 37 17.22 13.26 -11.80
N THR A 38 16.52 12.26 -12.37
CA THR A 38 16.84 11.75 -13.71
C THR A 38 16.51 12.79 -14.78
N GLY A 39 15.37 13.47 -14.66
CA GLY A 39 14.94 14.52 -15.59
C GLY A 39 15.88 15.73 -15.56
N ALA A 40 16.32 16.15 -14.37
CA ALA A 40 17.30 17.22 -14.22
C ALA A 40 18.67 16.84 -14.80
N LEU A 41 19.11 15.59 -14.59
CA LEU A 41 20.35 15.08 -15.17
C LEU A 41 20.31 15.06 -16.70
N VAL A 42 19.21 14.57 -17.29
CA VAL A 42 19.04 14.55 -18.75
C VAL A 42 18.91 15.97 -19.32
N MET A 43 18.24 16.87 -18.60
CA MET A 43 18.15 18.29 -18.95
C MET A 43 19.53 18.94 -19.02
N ALA A 44 20.42 18.60 -18.08
CA ALA A 44 21.77 19.16 -18.02
C ALA A 44 22.72 18.55 -19.07
N LEU A 45 22.61 17.25 -19.36
CA LEU A 45 23.56 16.53 -20.20
C LEU A 45 23.18 16.49 -21.69
N VAL A 46 21.89 16.47 -22.01
CA VAL A 46 21.41 16.22 -23.38
C VAL A 46 20.75 17.46 -23.96
N ASN A 47 19.56 17.81 -23.44
CA ASN A 47 18.79 18.97 -23.88
C ASN A 47 17.63 19.21 -22.90
N MET A 48 17.22 20.47 -22.73
CA MET A 48 16.09 20.85 -21.90
C MET A 48 14.80 20.14 -22.30
N TYR A 49 14.49 20.10 -23.60
CA TYR A 49 13.27 19.45 -24.09
C TYR A 49 13.26 17.95 -23.80
N ALA A 50 14.39 17.26 -23.97
CA ALA A 50 14.53 15.84 -23.67
C ALA A 50 14.33 15.58 -22.17
N GLY A 51 14.90 16.43 -21.30
CA GLY A 51 14.72 16.34 -19.85
C GLY A 51 13.26 16.48 -19.41
N VAL A 52 12.51 17.41 -20.01
CA VAL A 52 11.07 17.59 -19.75
C VAL A 52 10.26 16.37 -20.17
N VAL A 53 10.53 15.81 -21.36
CA VAL A 53 9.85 14.60 -21.85
C VAL A 53 10.11 13.41 -20.91
N VAL A 54 11.36 13.23 -20.49
CA VAL A 54 11.75 12.15 -19.56
C VAL A 54 11.07 12.32 -18.20
N LEU A 55 11.06 13.53 -17.65
CA LEU A 55 10.38 13.82 -16.38
C LEU A 55 8.89 13.50 -16.47
N ALA A 56 8.22 13.96 -17.52
CA ALA A 56 6.79 13.70 -17.75
C ALA A 56 6.51 12.20 -17.90
N ALA A 57 7.34 11.48 -18.66
CA ALA A 57 7.21 10.04 -18.86
C ALA A 57 7.37 9.25 -17.54
N ILE A 58 8.35 9.61 -16.70
CA ILE A 58 8.57 8.94 -15.41
C ILE A 58 7.40 9.19 -14.45
N ILE A 59 6.91 10.44 -14.36
CA ILE A 59 5.79 10.76 -13.47
C ILE A 59 4.50 10.08 -13.95
N ALA A 60 4.15 10.21 -15.24
CA ALA A 60 2.95 9.60 -15.80
C ALA A 60 3.02 8.07 -15.72
N GLY A 61 4.14 7.47 -16.15
CA GLY A 61 4.37 6.03 -16.09
C GLY A 61 4.34 5.50 -14.66
N GLY A 62 4.98 6.21 -13.72
CA GLY A 62 4.99 5.88 -12.31
C GLY A 62 3.59 5.87 -11.69
N LEU A 63 2.79 6.91 -11.95
CA LEU A 63 1.41 6.99 -11.46
C LEU A 63 0.53 5.88 -12.05
N ILE A 64 0.64 5.60 -13.36
CA ILE A 64 -0.10 4.51 -14.00
C ILE A 64 0.28 3.15 -13.40
N ALA A 65 1.59 2.89 -13.23
CA ALA A 65 2.09 1.64 -12.66
C ALA A 65 1.60 1.46 -11.21
N ILE A 66 1.60 2.51 -10.40
CA ILE A 66 1.10 2.47 -9.02
C ILE A 66 -0.41 2.24 -9.01
N ALA A 67 -1.18 2.92 -9.86
CA ALA A 67 -2.63 2.73 -9.95
C ALA A 67 -2.98 1.29 -10.36
N GLN A 68 -2.25 0.71 -11.32
CA GLN A 68 -2.42 -0.69 -11.71
C GLN A 68 -2.09 -1.66 -10.57
N ARG A 69 -1.01 -1.40 -9.82
CA ARG A 69 -0.64 -2.23 -8.66
C ARG A 69 -1.62 -2.09 -7.51
N GLN A 70 -2.19 -0.90 -7.29
CA GLN A 70 -3.22 -0.65 -6.29
C GLN A 70 -4.49 -1.47 -6.53
N LYS A 71 -4.88 -1.65 -7.81
CA LYS A 71 -6.02 -2.51 -8.18
C LYS A 71 -5.81 -3.98 -7.80
N LYS A 72 -4.56 -4.45 -7.71
CA LYS A 72 -4.23 -5.83 -7.33
C LYS A 72 -4.29 -6.09 -5.82
N GLY A 73 -4.42 -5.05 -5.00
CA GLY A 73 -4.55 -5.15 -3.54
C GLY A 73 -3.38 -4.52 -2.78
N LEU A 74 -3.59 -4.27 -1.48
CA LEU A 74 -2.63 -3.57 -0.62
C LEU A 74 -1.61 -4.51 0.05
N SER A 75 -1.96 -5.78 0.19
CA SER A 75 -1.06 -6.82 0.70
C SER A 75 -0.77 -7.81 -0.41
N ASP A 76 0.52 -8.10 -0.61
CA ASP A 76 0.98 -9.28 -1.34
C ASP A 76 0.65 -10.50 -0.48
N LYS A 77 -0.62 -10.91 -0.48
CA LYS A 77 -1.04 -12.09 0.27
C LYS A 77 -0.44 -13.28 -0.46
N SER A 78 0.60 -13.88 0.14
CA SER A 78 1.15 -15.15 -0.32
C SER A 78 0.00 -16.12 -0.49
N ARG A 79 -0.33 -16.45 -1.75
CA ARG A 79 -1.29 -17.48 -2.08
C ARG A 79 -0.59 -18.82 -1.86
N THR A 80 -0.37 -19.16 -0.60
CA THR A 80 -0.08 -20.54 -0.26
C THR A 80 -1.35 -21.33 -0.59
N SER A 81 -1.28 -22.22 -1.58
CA SER A 81 -2.40 -23.06 -2.03
C SER A 81 -2.85 -24.10 -0.99
N ALA A 82 -2.28 -24.08 0.21
CA ALA A 82 -2.66 -24.95 1.31
C ALA A 82 -3.61 -24.20 2.26
N VAL A 83 -4.80 -24.78 2.48
CA VAL A 83 -5.73 -24.34 3.52
C VAL A 83 -5.09 -24.61 4.87
N GLN A 84 -4.49 -23.59 5.49
CA GLN A 84 -4.01 -23.69 6.87
C GLN A 84 -5.19 -23.55 7.84
N VAL A 85 -5.73 -24.70 8.26
CA VAL A 85 -6.66 -24.76 9.38
C VAL A 85 -5.85 -24.57 10.66
N HIS A 86 -5.90 -23.37 11.23
CA HIS A 86 -5.33 -23.12 12.55
C HIS A 86 -6.22 -23.82 13.60
N ARG A 87 -5.74 -24.93 14.18
CA ARG A 87 -6.48 -25.65 15.24
C ARG A 87 -6.62 -24.75 16.45
N VAL A 88 -7.83 -24.24 16.68
CA VAL A 88 -8.13 -23.45 17.88
C VAL A 88 -8.46 -24.44 19.01
N ASN A 89 -7.55 -24.58 19.97
CA ASN A 89 -7.78 -25.35 21.20
C ASN A 89 -8.56 -24.48 22.19
N LEU A 90 -9.85 -24.30 21.94
CA LEU A 90 -10.75 -23.68 22.91
C LEU A 90 -11.15 -24.73 23.94
N THR A 91 -10.49 -24.71 25.11
CA THR A 91 -10.97 -25.42 26.29
C THR A 91 -12.38 -24.92 26.59
N LYS A 92 -13.40 -25.74 26.30
CA LYS A 92 -14.79 -25.46 26.66
C LYS A 92 -14.89 -25.43 28.18
N ARG A 93 -14.77 -24.24 28.77
CA ARG A 93 -15.07 -24.03 30.18
C ARG A 93 -16.59 -24.05 30.32
N GLY A 94 -17.11 -25.21 30.71
CA GLY A 94 -18.54 -25.42 30.95
C GLY A 94 -19.10 -24.37 31.92
N LYS A 95 -20.28 -23.87 31.61
CA LYS A 95 -21.15 -23.24 32.60
C LYS A 95 -22.50 -23.92 32.54
N HIS A 96 -22.61 -24.96 33.35
CA HIS A 96 -23.86 -25.46 33.86
C HIS A 96 -24.19 -24.60 35.09
N VAL A 97 -25.17 -23.70 34.97
CA VAL A 97 -25.84 -23.13 36.14
C VAL A 97 -27.32 -23.04 35.77
N THR A 98 -28.09 -23.82 36.50
CA THR A 98 -29.56 -23.88 36.60
C THR A 98 -30.20 -22.53 36.78
#